data_AF-A0A482VU32-F1
#
_entry.id   AF-A0A482VU32-F1
#
_cell.length_a   1.000
_cell.length_b   1.000
_cell.length_c   1.000
_cell.angle_alpha   90.00
_cell.angle_beta   90.00
_cell.angle_gamma   90.00
#
_symmetry.space_group_name_H-M   'P 1'
#
loop_
_entity.id
_entity.type
_entity.pdbx_description
1 polymer ?
#
loop_
_entity_poly.entity_id
_entity_poly.type
_entity_poly.pdbx_seq_one_letter_code
_entity_poly.pdbx_strand_id
1 'polypeptide(L)'
;MWGSLLEEWALSGSRREKRVMQLPPAKDAFVMDESISSDENRSDKQGKITPGKIVNNNATPKPPGRQVSETDLYLLGAIEKLVYRVDFMEKRLRRVEEMLYFVMAGNRIDHGKFIAISLEFSTNILKFPEPCPNNFTRVGPNCYLFYGSAGREYDWKAASKQCKRAGAVLAELETIEENQDIIAYIQSNPHFRGKDFWTGGLNPGLLWIWSNSARPVATAGNTNKNPSSGILGEGRCLRLAYDPALRSYNYKGTDCSIRYSYICEIQENSSSNEIRRLGKSRKILDEL
;
A
#
# COMPACT_ATOMS: atom_id res chain seq x y z
N MET A 1 0.66 -17.74 23.79
CA MET A 1 1.12 -19.08 24.25
C MET A 1 2.27 -19.59 23.38
N TRP A 2 3.37 -18.84 23.28
CA TRP A 2 4.55 -19.27 22.49
C TRP A 2 5.88 -18.84 23.12
N GLY A 3 5.86 -17.96 24.13
CA GLY A 3 7.07 -17.44 24.77
C GLY A 3 7.90 -18.51 25.46
N SER A 4 7.26 -19.41 26.21
CA SER A 4 7.96 -20.46 26.96
C SER A 4 8.67 -21.49 26.07
N LEU A 5 8.13 -21.75 24.87
CA LEU A 5 8.66 -22.74 23.93
C LEU A 5 9.88 -22.21 23.16
N LEU A 6 9.95 -20.88 22.96
CA LEU A 6 11.09 -20.19 22.36
C LEU A 6 12.25 -20.04 23.35
N GLU A 7 11.95 -19.82 24.63
CA GLU A 7 12.94 -19.65 25.70
C GLU A 7 13.67 -20.97 26.01
N GLU A 8 12.97 -22.09 25.99
CA GLU A 8 13.55 -23.43 26.19
C GLU A 8 14.44 -23.86 25.00
N TRP A 9 14.11 -23.42 23.78
CA TRP A 9 14.94 -23.68 22.59
C TRP A 9 16.23 -22.85 22.57
N ALA A 10 16.18 -21.62 23.12
CA ALA A 10 17.34 -20.71 23.15
C ALA A 10 18.39 -21.08 24.21
N LEU A 11 17.98 -21.74 25.30
CA LEU A 11 18.84 -22.01 26.46
C LEU A 11 19.45 -23.43 26.47
N SER A 12 19.07 -24.29 25.53
CA SER A 12 19.57 -25.67 25.43
C SER A 12 20.95 -25.73 24.76
N GLY A 13 22.01 -25.59 25.56
CA GLY A 13 23.38 -25.74 25.10
C GLY A 13 23.87 -27.19 25.09
N SER A 14 23.90 -27.86 23.94
CA SER A 14 24.94 -28.87 23.62
C SER A 14 24.93 -29.31 22.15
N ARG A 15 26.07 -29.08 21.50
CA ARG A 15 26.69 -29.74 20.33
C ARG A 15 26.00 -29.63 18.96
N ARG A 16 26.72 -28.91 18.09
CA ARG A 16 26.83 -29.02 16.62
C ARG A 16 26.12 -30.24 16.04
N GLU A 17 24.96 -30.02 15.46
CA GLU A 17 24.57 -30.53 14.14
C GLU A 17 23.36 -29.74 13.65
N LYS A 18 23.38 -29.37 12.37
CA LYS A 18 22.37 -28.53 11.72
C LYS A 18 21.00 -29.22 11.78
N ARG A 19 20.13 -28.81 12.69
CA ARG A 19 18.71 -29.21 12.68
C ARG A 19 17.89 -28.16 11.93
N VAL A 20 17.49 -28.50 10.72
CA VAL A 20 16.45 -27.79 9.97
C VAL A 20 15.11 -28.15 10.60
N MET A 21 14.32 -27.13 10.97
CA MET A 21 12.96 -27.33 11.47
C MET A 21 12.09 -27.80 10.31
N GLN A 22 11.67 -29.07 10.31
CA GLN A 22 10.66 -29.57 9.36
C GLN A 22 9.27 -29.21 9.89
N LEU A 23 8.59 -28.33 9.17
CA LEU A 23 7.16 -28.06 9.36
C LEU A 23 6.36 -29.18 8.71
N PRO A 24 5.25 -29.65 9.31
CA PRO A 24 4.37 -30.62 8.66
C PRO A 24 3.73 -30.00 7.41
N PRO A 25 3.61 -30.73 6.29
CA PRO A 25 3.08 -30.18 5.05
C PRO A 25 1.59 -29.86 5.19
N ALA A 26 1.24 -28.58 4.99
CA ALA A 26 -0.14 -28.16 4.78
C ALA A 26 -0.63 -28.71 3.43
N LYS A 27 -1.84 -29.28 3.40
CA LYS A 27 -2.49 -29.69 2.16
C LYS A 27 -2.68 -28.42 1.31
N ASP A 28 -2.18 -28.45 0.08
CA ASP A 28 -2.33 -27.46 -1.00
C ASP A 28 -1.14 -26.50 -1.28
N ALA A 29 0.09 -26.87 -0.97
CA ALA A 29 1.29 -26.18 -1.48
C ALA A 29 1.88 -26.90 -2.72
N PHE A 30 1.87 -26.24 -3.87
CA PHE A 30 2.56 -26.68 -5.09
C PHE A 30 4.08 -26.53 -4.94
N VAL A 31 4.82 -27.62 -5.16
CA VAL A 31 6.28 -27.66 -5.24
C VAL A 31 6.66 -27.73 -6.73
N MET A 32 7.42 -26.76 -7.22
CA MET A 32 8.11 -26.87 -8.51
C MET A 32 9.43 -27.61 -8.29
N ASP A 33 9.54 -28.80 -8.86
CA ASP A 33 10.72 -29.65 -8.82
C ASP A 33 11.47 -29.47 -10.15
N GLU A 34 12.62 -28.79 -10.15
CA GLU A 34 13.52 -28.78 -11.31
C GLU A 34 14.47 -29.98 -11.20
N SER A 35 14.07 -31.08 -11.84
CA SER A 35 14.93 -32.25 -12.03
C SER A 35 15.94 -32.00 -13.15
N ILE A 36 17.23 -31.99 -12.81
CA ILE A 36 18.33 -32.14 -13.76
C ILE A 36 18.38 -33.61 -14.19
N SER A 37 18.03 -33.89 -15.44
CA SER A 37 18.26 -35.19 -16.10
C SER A 37 19.54 -35.14 -16.92
N SER A 38 20.51 -35.96 -16.50
CA SER A 38 21.65 -36.40 -17.28
C SER A 38 21.19 -37.41 -18.33
N ASP A 39 21.34 -37.08 -19.62
CA ASP A 39 21.27 -38.06 -20.71
C ASP A 39 22.58 -38.06 -21.50
N GLU A 40 23.29 -39.18 -21.39
CA GLU A 40 24.36 -39.61 -22.29
C GLU A 40 23.77 -40.07 -23.65
N ASN A 41 24.67 -40.17 -24.63
CA ASN A 41 24.51 -40.76 -25.97
C ASN A 41 23.93 -39.86 -27.07
N ARG A 42 24.84 -39.26 -27.86
CA ARG A 42 24.65 -39.24 -29.32
C ARG A 42 25.95 -39.39 -30.09
N SER A 43 25.90 -40.38 -30.96
CA SER A 43 26.93 -40.97 -31.79
C SER A 43 27.32 -40.13 -33.01
N ASP A 44 28.56 -40.36 -33.44
CA ASP A 44 29.17 -39.97 -34.70
C ASP A 44 28.24 -40.08 -35.91
N LYS A 45 28.17 -39.01 -36.72
CA LYS A 45 28.11 -39.13 -38.19
C LYS A 45 28.85 -37.98 -38.88
N GLN A 46 29.84 -38.39 -39.66
CA GLN A 46 30.64 -37.59 -40.58
C GLN A 46 29.78 -36.85 -41.62
N GLY A 47 30.13 -35.58 -41.85
CA GLY A 47 29.63 -34.75 -42.94
C GLY A 47 30.74 -34.41 -43.94
N LYS A 48 30.51 -34.79 -45.20
CA LYS A 48 31.36 -34.71 -46.40
C LYS A 48 31.95 -33.32 -46.70
N ILE A 49 33.16 -33.33 -47.26
CA ILE A 49 33.84 -32.19 -47.91
C ILE A 49 33.59 -32.26 -49.43
N THR A 50 33.26 -31.12 -50.07
CA THR A 50 33.81 -30.55 -51.35
C THR A 50 32.87 -29.44 -51.91
N PRO A 51 33.32 -28.53 -52.82
CA PRO A 51 34.30 -27.47 -52.56
C PRO A 51 33.84 -26.09 -53.14
N GLY A 52 33.92 -25.01 -52.37
CA GLY A 52 33.65 -23.65 -52.85
C GLY A 52 34.87 -22.75 -52.65
N LYS A 53 35.62 -22.49 -53.72
CA LYS A 53 36.67 -21.47 -53.78
C LYS A 53 36.05 -20.08 -53.66
N ILE A 54 36.43 -19.31 -52.63
CA ILE A 54 36.68 -17.88 -52.77
C ILE A 54 38.00 -17.60 -52.07
N VAL A 55 39.03 -17.40 -52.89
CA VAL A 55 40.30 -16.80 -52.48
C VAL A 55 40.02 -15.33 -52.23
N ASN A 56 40.23 -14.85 -51.02
CA ASN A 56 40.45 -13.43 -50.80
C ASN A 56 41.77 -13.24 -50.07
N ASN A 57 42.79 -12.90 -50.85
CA ASN A 57 44.06 -12.41 -50.37
C ASN A 57 43.81 -11.03 -49.78
N ASN A 58 43.97 -10.89 -48.46
CA ASN A 58 44.47 -9.67 -47.83
C ASN A 58 44.96 -10.01 -46.43
N ALA A 59 46.21 -10.49 -46.38
CA ALA A 59 46.96 -10.63 -45.16
C ALA A 59 47.44 -9.23 -44.72
N THR A 60 46.63 -8.56 -43.91
CA THR A 60 47.14 -7.51 -43.01
C THR A 60 47.65 -8.19 -41.73
N PRO A 61 48.85 -7.87 -41.23
CA PRO A 61 49.38 -8.53 -40.04
C PRO A 61 48.53 -8.11 -38.83
N LYS A 62 47.87 -9.09 -38.23
CA LYS A 62 47.18 -8.95 -36.94
C LYS A 62 48.22 -8.56 -35.89
N PRO A 63 48.00 -7.51 -35.07
CA PRO A 63 48.93 -7.21 -33.99
C PRO A 63 49.00 -8.41 -33.03
N PRO A 64 50.16 -8.63 -32.38
CA PRO A 64 50.34 -9.80 -31.52
C PRO A 64 49.24 -9.82 -30.46
N GLY A 65 48.49 -10.93 -30.42
CA GLY A 65 47.49 -11.16 -29.39
C GLY A 65 48.12 -10.94 -28.03
N ARG A 66 47.52 -10.03 -27.26
CA ARG A 66 47.95 -9.68 -25.90
C ARG A 66 48.03 -10.98 -25.11
N GLN A 67 49.25 -11.42 -24.79
CA GLN A 67 49.45 -12.63 -24.01
C GLN A 67 48.88 -12.34 -22.63
N VAL A 68 47.78 -13.02 -22.29
CA VAL A 68 47.13 -12.87 -20.99
C VAL A 68 48.10 -13.42 -19.95
N SER A 69 48.63 -12.54 -19.11
CA SER A 69 49.57 -12.91 -18.06
C SER A 69 48.84 -13.78 -17.02
N GLU A 70 49.54 -14.69 -16.35
CA GLU A 70 49.00 -15.46 -15.23
C GLU A 70 48.38 -14.53 -14.17
N THR A 71 48.97 -13.34 -13.97
CA THR A 71 48.45 -12.28 -13.11
C THR A 71 47.08 -11.75 -13.55
N ASP A 72 46.82 -11.67 -14.86
CA ASP A 72 45.56 -11.19 -15.41
C ASP A 72 44.44 -12.22 -15.21
N LEU A 73 44.78 -13.52 -15.28
CA LEU A 73 43.88 -14.62 -14.92
C LEU A 73 43.52 -14.59 -13.42
N TYR A 74 44.49 -14.32 -12.55
CA TYR A 74 44.21 -14.14 -11.11
C TYR A 74 43.33 -12.92 -10.84
N LEU A 75 43.55 -11.80 -11.55
CA LEU A 75 42.73 -10.59 -11.45
C LEU A 75 41.28 -10.84 -11.90
N LEU A 76 41.08 -11.55 -13.01
CA LEU A 76 39.75 -11.91 -13.50
C LEU A 76 38.99 -12.80 -12.50
N GLY A 77 39.66 -13.82 -11.93
CA GLY A 77 39.05 -14.65 -10.89
C GLY A 77 38.76 -13.90 -9.58
N ALA A 78 39.53 -12.87 -9.26
CA ALA A 78 39.25 -11.99 -8.12
C ALA A 78 38.03 -11.09 -8.38
N ILE A 79 37.87 -10.58 -9.60
CA ILE A 79 36.71 -9.77 -10.01
C ILE A 79 35.43 -10.61 -9.98
N GLU A 80 35.44 -11.82 -10.54
CA GLU A 80 34.28 -12.71 -10.52
C GLU A 80 33.81 -13.01 -9.09
N LYS A 81 34.76 -13.26 -8.17
CA LYS A 81 34.47 -13.44 -6.75
C LYS A 81 33.90 -12.18 -6.08
N LEU A 82 34.31 -10.99 -6.50
CA LEU A 82 33.79 -9.73 -5.97
C LEU A 82 32.37 -9.46 -6.49
N VAL A 83 32.13 -9.65 -7.79
CA VAL A 83 30.80 -9.50 -8.40
C VAL A 83 29.80 -10.43 -7.72
N TYR A 84 30.16 -11.71 -7.53
CA TYR A 84 29.31 -12.66 -6.81
C TYR A 84 28.98 -12.21 -5.38
N ARG A 85 29.96 -11.63 -4.66
CA ARG A 85 29.72 -11.09 -3.32
C ARG A 85 28.81 -9.86 -3.33
N VAL A 86 28.94 -8.98 -4.31
CA VAL A 86 28.08 -7.79 -4.47
C VAL A 86 26.65 -8.21 -4.79
N ASP A 87 26.45 -9.13 -5.74
CA ASP A 87 25.12 -9.67 -6.07
C ASP A 87 24.46 -10.36 -4.86
N PHE A 88 25.26 -11.08 -4.07
CA PHE A 88 24.79 -11.70 -2.85
C PHE A 88 24.38 -10.66 -1.80
N MET A 89 25.16 -9.58 -1.64
CA MET A 89 24.80 -8.47 -0.75
C MET A 89 23.55 -7.72 -1.22
N GLU A 90 23.37 -7.52 -2.53
CA GLU A 90 22.17 -6.88 -3.09
C GLU A 90 20.91 -7.71 -2.79
N LYS A 91 20.97 -9.04 -2.98
CA LYS A 91 19.86 -9.94 -2.62
C LYS A 91 19.50 -9.88 -1.14
N ARG A 92 20.51 -9.79 -0.26
CA ARG A 92 20.29 -9.63 1.18
C ARG A 92 19.72 -8.25 1.51
N LEU A 93 20.16 -7.20 0.83
CA LEU A 93 19.66 -5.85 1.02
C LEU A 93 18.18 -5.74 0.64
N ARG A 94 17.77 -6.33 -0.49
CA ARG A 94 16.36 -6.39 -0.91
C ARG A 94 15.46 -7.06 0.14
N ARG A 95 15.89 -8.20 0.70
CA ARG A 95 15.15 -8.87 1.79
C ARG A 95 15.09 -8.06 3.07
N VAL A 96 16.17 -7.35 3.41
CA VAL A 96 16.20 -6.45 4.57
C VAL A 96 15.27 -5.27 4.36
N GLU A 97 15.18 -4.74 3.14
CA GLU A 97 14.26 -3.67 2.76
C GLU A 97 12.80 -4.13 2.93
N GLU A 98 12.45 -5.30 2.40
CA GLU A 98 11.13 -5.91 2.56
C GLU A 98 10.76 -6.13 4.04
N MET A 99 11.71 -6.65 4.83
CA MET A 99 11.53 -6.82 6.28
C MET A 99 11.39 -5.48 7.01
N LEU A 100 12.15 -4.46 6.60
CA LEU A 100 12.09 -3.12 7.17
C LEU A 100 10.73 -2.46 6.87
N TYR A 101 10.20 -2.59 5.65
CA TYR A 101 8.84 -2.12 5.33
C TYR A 101 7.80 -2.75 6.27
N PHE A 102 7.90 -4.04 6.55
CA PHE A 102 6.98 -4.72 7.45
C PHE A 102 7.09 -4.23 8.90
N VAL A 103 8.31 -4.02 9.40
CA VAL A 103 8.55 -3.48 10.75
C VAL A 103 8.07 -2.03 10.86
N MET A 104 8.32 -1.19 9.85
CA MET A 104 7.85 0.19 9.80
C MET A 104 6.31 0.28 9.72
N ALA A 105 5.66 -0.66 9.04
CA ALA A 105 4.20 -0.75 9.02
C ALA A 105 3.63 -1.22 10.38
N GLY A 106 4.33 -2.11 11.09
CA GLY A 106 3.88 -2.69 12.35
C GLY A 106 4.04 -1.80 13.59
N ASN A 107 4.92 -0.79 13.56
CA ASN A 107 5.25 0.02 14.74
C ASN A 107 4.52 1.37 14.82
N ARG A 108 3.34 1.50 14.19
CA ARG A 108 2.46 2.68 14.29
C ARG A 108 1.72 2.70 15.64
N ILE A 109 2.48 2.89 16.72
CA ILE A 109 1.96 3.27 18.04
C ILE A 109 2.75 4.51 18.48
N ASP A 110 2.11 5.67 18.31
CA ASP A 110 2.10 6.81 19.25
C ASP A 110 3.40 7.51 19.68
N HIS A 111 4.41 7.63 18.83
CA HIS A 111 5.52 8.56 19.07
C HIS A 111 5.54 9.74 18.10
N GLY A 112 4.46 10.52 18.11
CA GLY A 112 4.45 11.91 17.64
C GLY A 112 5.29 12.81 18.56
N LYS A 113 6.61 12.57 18.63
CA LYS A 113 7.61 13.50 19.18
C LYS A 113 9.05 13.06 18.87
N PHE A 114 9.37 12.84 17.61
CA PHE A 114 10.78 12.76 17.20
C PHE A 114 11.05 13.79 16.11
N ILE A 115 11.37 14.99 16.60
CA ILE A 115 12.36 15.92 16.04
C ILE A 115 12.32 16.01 14.51
N ALA A 116 11.48 16.93 14.00
CA ALA A 116 11.76 17.58 12.74
C ALA A 116 13.02 18.45 12.94
N ILE A 117 14.22 17.88 12.74
CA ILE A 117 15.36 18.69 12.35
C ILE A 117 15.13 18.99 10.88
N SER A 118 14.76 20.23 10.59
CA SER A 118 14.89 20.80 9.25
C SER A 118 16.33 20.63 8.79
N LEU A 119 16.56 19.65 7.94
CA LEU A 119 17.63 19.72 6.96
C LEU A 119 16.98 19.49 5.60
N GLU A 120 16.72 20.60 4.93
CA GLU A 120 16.36 20.63 3.52
C GLU A 120 17.52 20.04 2.72
N PHE A 121 17.45 18.75 2.38
CA PHE A 121 18.17 18.24 1.23
C PHE A 121 17.36 17.17 0.52
N SER A 122 16.81 17.58 -0.61
CA SER A 122 16.16 16.77 -1.62
C SER A 122 16.85 15.42 -1.83
N THR A 123 16.18 14.33 -1.48
CA THR A 123 16.19 13.05 -2.21
C THR A 123 14.88 12.32 -1.88
N ASN A 124 14.36 11.52 -2.82
CA ASN A 124 13.18 10.65 -2.69
C ASN A 124 13.34 9.61 -1.57
N ILE A 125 13.36 10.05 -0.31
CA ILE A 125 13.52 9.23 0.88
C ILE A 125 12.20 9.29 1.62
N LEU A 126 11.53 8.13 1.67
CA LEU A 126 10.40 7.77 2.52
C LEU A 126 9.67 8.98 3.12
N LYS A 127 8.63 9.47 2.42
CA LYS A 127 7.64 10.38 3.02
C LYS A 127 7.02 9.64 4.21
N PHE A 128 7.60 9.85 5.40
CA PHE A 128 6.88 9.60 6.63
C PHE A 128 5.61 10.45 6.52
N PRO A 129 4.42 9.85 6.62
CA PRO A 129 3.20 10.62 6.52
C PRO A 129 3.24 11.67 7.63
N GLU A 130 3.17 12.94 7.24
CA GLU A 130 3.17 14.07 8.15
C GLU A 130 2.16 13.80 9.28
N PRO A 131 2.52 14.05 10.55
CA PRO A 131 1.59 13.89 11.65
C PRO A 131 0.35 14.75 11.38
N CYS A 132 -0.84 14.17 11.56
CA CYS A 132 -2.08 14.89 11.32
C CYS A 132 -2.10 16.20 12.11
N PRO A 133 -2.51 17.32 11.49
CA PRO A 133 -2.52 18.60 12.18
C PRO A 133 -3.56 18.57 13.31
N ASN A 134 -3.22 19.17 14.46
CA ASN A 134 -4.14 19.40 15.59
C ASN A 134 -4.85 18.13 16.12
N ASN A 135 -6.12 18.27 16.54
CA ASN A 135 -6.99 17.24 17.13
C ASN A 135 -7.43 16.13 16.15
N PHE A 136 -6.80 16.02 14.99
CA PHE A 136 -7.16 15.00 14.00
C PHE A 136 -6.42 13.70 14.30
N THR A 137 -7.17 12.60 14.28
CA THR A 137 -6.63 11.25 14.41
C THR A 137 -6.27 10.72 13.04
N ARG A 138 -5.07 10.15 12.95
CA ARG A 138 -4.61 9.46 11.75
C ARG A 138 -5.26 8.08 11.65
N VAL A 139 -5.97 7.82 10.55
CA VAL A 139 -6.57 6.52 10.24
C VAL A 139 -6.19 6.17 8.79
N GLY A 140 -5.39 5.13 8.61
CA GLY A 140 -4.86 4.77 7.28
C GLY A 140 -3.88 5.83 6.72
N PRO A 141 -4.10 6.35 5.50
CA PRO A 141 -3.36 7.48 4.95
C PRO A 141 -3.88 8.85 5.44
N ASN A 142 -5.20 8.99 5.62
CA ASN A 142 -5.86 10.29 5.83
C ASN A 142 -6.02 10.67 7.32
N CYS A 143 -6.42 11.92 7.54
CA CYS A 143 -6.62 12.51 8.86
C CYS A 143 -8.10 12.82 9.12
N TYR A 144 -8.64 12.26 10.20
CA TYR A 144 -10.06 12.34 10.53
C TYR A 144 -10.31 12.91 11.91
N LEU A 145 -11.48 13.51 12.11
CA LEU A 145 -11.95 14.03 13.38
C LEU A 145 -13.34 13.48 13.68
N PHE A 146 -13.47 12.82 14.83
CA PHE A 146 -14.69 12.12 15.23
C PHE A 146 -15.45 12.94 16.28
N TYR A 147 -16.66 13.37 15.95
CA TYR A 147 -17.57 14.02 16.89
C TYR A 147 -18.60 13.03 17.40
N GLY A 148 -18.23 12.27 18.43
CA GLY A 148 -19.06 11.24 19.04
C GLY A 148 -19.59 11.55 20.44
N SER A 149 -19.33 12.74 21.00
CA SER A 149 -19.77 13.06 22.37
C SER A 149 -21.29 13.24 22.45
N ALA A 150 -21.93 12.60 23.44
CA ALA A 150 -23.37 12.70 23.65
C ALA A 150 -23.81 14.17 23.80
N GLY A 151 -24.89 14.55 23.12
CA GLY A 151 -25.41 15.93 23.12
C GLY A 151 -24.73 16.87 22.12
N ARG A 152 -23.76 16.38 21.34
CA ARG A 152 -23.17 17.12 20.20
C ARG A 152 -23.52 16.50 18.85
N GLU A 153 -24.61 15.74 18.77
CA GLU A 153 -25.14 15.29 17.48
C GLU A 153 -25.73 16.47 16.69
N TYR A 154 -25.53 16.47 15.37
CA TYR A 154 -26.04 17.49 14.47
C TYR A 154 -26.79 16.86 13.30
N ASP A 155 -27.69 17.64 12.70
CA ASP A 155 -28.22 17.34 11.38
C ASP A 155 -27.10 17.37 10.33
N TRP A 156 -27.33 16.76 9.17
CA TRP A 156 -26.28 16.60 8.15
C TRP A 156 -25.70 17.95 7.68
N LYS A 157 -26.56 18.97 7.54
CA LYS A 157 -26.17 20.30 7.06
C LYS A 157 -25.33 21.06 8.10
N ALA A 158 -25.72 20.99 9.37
CA ALA A 158 -25.02 21.56 10.50
C ALA A 158 -23.68 20.85 10.74
N ALA A 159 -23.64 19.52 10.64
CA ALA A 159 -22.41 18.73 10.68
C ALA A 159 -21.44 19.13 9.55
N SER A 160 -21.94 19.25 8.31
CA SER A 160 -21.16 19.73 7.16
C SER A 160 -20.56 21.12 7.40
N LYS A 161 -21.37 22.05 7.93
CA LYS A 161 -20.90 23.39 8.29
C LYS A 161 -19.85 23.35 9.40
N GLN A 162 -19.99 22.46 10.37
CA GLN A 162 -19.07 22.33 11.48
C GLN A 162 -17.70 21.78 11.05
N CYS A 163 -17.67 20.78 10.16
CA CYS A 163 -16.42 20.31 9.57
C CYS A 163 -15.72 21.42 8.79
N LYS A 164 -16.47 22.18 7.98
CA LYS A 164 -15.93 23.32 7.21
C LYS A 164 -15.30 24.39 8.09
N ARG A 165 -15.89 24.66 9.26
CA ARG A 165 -15.32 25.59 10.26
C ARG A 165 -14.00 25.10 10.85
N ALA A 166 -13.79 23.79 10.92
CA ALA A 166 -12.55 23.18 11.38
C ALA A 166 -11.49 23.03 10.26
N GLY A 167 -11.72 23.61 9.07
CA GLY A 167 -10.83 23.45 7.92
C GLY A 167 -10.90 22.06 7.25
N ALA A 168 -11.95 21.30 7.55
CA ALA A 168 -12.19 19.96 7.06
C ALA A 168 -13.51 19.87 6.28
N VAL A 169 -13.84 18.70 5.75
CA VAL A 169 -15.17 18.40 5.20
C VAL A 169 -15.76 17.17 5.88
N LEU A 170 -17.04 16.88 5.67
CA LEU A 170 -17.57 15.57 6.09
C LEU A 170 -16.81 14.47 5.34
N ALA A 171 -16.49 13.39 6.04
CA ALA A 171 -15.63 12.34 5.53
C ALA A 171 -16.15 11.72 4.23
N GLU A 172 -15.27 11.61 3.24
CA GLU A 172 -15.54 11.03 1.92
C GLU A 172 -14.69 9.77 1.79
N LEU A 173 -15.33 8.62 2.01
CA LEU A 173 -14.64 7.33 2.01
C LEU A 173 -14.55 6.85 0.56
N GLU A 174 -13.55 7.35 -0.16
CA GLU A 174 -13.41 7.11 -1.60
C GLU A 174 -13.13 5.63 -1.91
N THR A 175 -12.42 4.96 -1.02
CA THR A 175 -11.99 3.56 -1.18
C THR A 175 -12.63 2.63 -0.16
N ILE A 176 -12.65 1.33 -0.50
CA ILE A 176 -13.19 0.30 0.40
C ILE A 176 -12.26 0.16 1.61
N GLU A 177 -10.95 0.31 1.39
CA GLU A 177 -9.89 0.24 2.38
C GLU A 177 -10.04 1.36 3.42
N GLU A 178 -10.26 2.61 2.99
CA GLU A 178 -10.53 3.73 3.91
C GLU A 178 -11.77 3.48 4.77
N ASN A 179 -12.83 2.95 4.17
CA ASN A 179 -14.04 2.61 4.91
C ASN A 179 -13.77 1.52 5.96
N GLN A 180 -13.02 0.48 5.62
CA GLN A 180 -12.64 -0.58 6.56
C GLN A 180 -11.78 -0.04 7.70
N ASP A 181 -10.81 0.83 7.42
CA ASP A 181 -9.94 1.44 8.42
C ASP A 181 -10.73 2.32 9.41
N ILE A 182 -11.67 3.13 8.91
CA ILE A 182 -12.58 3.93 9.76
C ILE A 182 -13.45 3.04 10.64
N ILE A 183 -14.05 2.00 10.06
CA ILE A 183 -14.91 1.08 10.81
C ILE A 183 -14.12 0.39 11.93
N ALA A 184 -12.90 -0.07 11.63
CA ALA A 184 -12.01 -0.67 12.62
C ALA A 184 -11.67 0.32 13.74
N TYR A 185 -11.40 1.59 13.41
CA TYR A 185 -11.14 2.63 14.39
C TYR A 185 -12.36 2.95 15.28
N ILE A 186 -13.56 2.99 14.72
CA ILE A 186 -14.79 3.21 15.49
C ILE A 186 -15.04 2.03 16.44
N GLN A 187 -14.81 0.79 15.97
CA GLN A 187 -15.04 -0.43 16.75
C GLN A 187 -14.03 -0.63 17.88
N SER A 188 -12.78 -0.17 17.70
CA SER A 188 -11.73 -0.24 18.71
C SER A 188 -11.94 0.76 19.85
N ASN A 189 -12.61 1.88 19.58
CA ASN A 189 -12.87 2.93 20.56
C ASN A 189 -14.23 2.74 21.26
N PRO A 190 -14.26 2.46 22.58
CA PRO A 190 -15.52 2.25 23.31
C PRO A 190 -16.46 3.45 23.30
N HIS A 191 -15.93 4.67 23.14
CA HIS A 191 -16.73 5.89 23.09
C HIS A 191 -17.48 6.07 21.76
N PHE A 192 -17.02 5.43 20.68
CA PHE A 192 -17.59 5.57 19.34
C PHE A 192 -18.38 4.34 18.91
N ARG A 193 -18.01 3.16 19.42
CA ARG A 193 -18.67 1.90 19.13
C ARG A 193 -20.18 1.97 19.42
N GLY A 194 -20.97 1.49 18.46
CA GLY A 194 -22.43 1.41 18.58
C GLY A 194 -23.18 2.69 18.20
N LYS A 195 -22.46 3.77 17.87
CA LYS A 195 -23.06 5.03 17.40
C LYS A 195 -23.11 5.09 15.88
N ASP A 196 -24.07 5.83 15.38
CA ASP A 196 -24.23 6.15 13.97
C ASP A 196 -23.49 7.44 13.62
N PHE A 197 -22.84 7.48 12.46
CA PHE A 197 -22.02 8.62 12.03
C PHE A 197 -22.42 9.15 10.66
N TRP A 198 -22.69 10.45 10.57
CA TRP A 198 -22.80 11.14 9.29
C TRP A 198 -21.49 11.10 8.50
N THR A 199 -21.64 10.89 7.20
CA THR A 199 -20.57 10.95 6.20
C THR A 199 -20.89 12.05 5.18
N GLY A 200 -19.95 12.36 4.28
CA GLY A 200 -20.14 13.35 3.22
C GLY A 200 -21.09 12.91 2.11
N GLY A 201 -21.67 11.72 2.18
CA GLY A 201 -22.50 11.16 1.11
C GLY A 201 -23.91 11.74 1.07
N LEU A 202 -24.43 11.96 -0.14
CA LEU A 202 -25.81 12.31 -0.38
C LEU A 202 -26.34 11.67 -1.67
N ASN A 203 -27.66 11.66 -1.82
CA ASN A 203 -28.35 11.20 -3.02
C ASN A 203 -29.33 12.27 -3.53
N PRO A 204 -29.03 12.95 -4.65
CA PRO A 204 -29.95 13.91 -5.26
C PRO A 204 -31.14 13.27 -5.98
N GLY A 205 -31.13 11.95 -6.21
CA GLY A 205 -32.28 11.20 -6.76
C GLY A 205 -31.92 9.97 -7.60
N LEU A 206 -30.67 9.83 -8.06
CA LEU A 206 -30.25 8.74 -8.94
C LEU A 206 -29.17 7.85 -8.33
N LEU A 207 -28.12 8.44 -7.77
CA LEU A 207 -26.96 7.73 -7.26
C LEU A 207 -26.39 8.43 -6.03
N TRP A 208 -25.67 7.68 -5.22
CA TRP A 208 -24.96 8.18 -4.05
C TRP A 208 -23.62 8.79 -4.47
N ILE A 209 -23.42 10.05 -4.08
CA ILE A 209 -22.18 10.80 -4.32
C ILE A 209 -21.66 11.44 -3.04
N TRP A 210 -20.35 11.62 -3.02
CA TRP A 210 -19.64 12.42 -2.03
C TRP A 210 -19.85 13.93 -2.30
N SER A 211 -20.23 14.69 -1.28
CA SER A 211 -20.71 16.08 -1.41
C SER A 211 -19.69 17.08 -1.95
N ASN A 212 -18.41 16.86 -1.68
CA ASN A 212 -17.31 17.75 -1.99
C ASN A 212 -16.53 17.28 -3.22
N SER A 213 -16.21 15.99 -3.34
CA SER A 213 -15.54 15.45 -4.54
C SER A 213 -16.48 15.16 -5.71
N ALA A 214 -17.79 15.05 -5.47
CA ALA A 214 -18.81 14.64 -6.45
C ALA A 214 -18.54 13.25 -7.08
N ARG A 215 -17.73 12.41 -6.41
CA ARG A 215 -17.43 11.05 -6.84
C ARG A 215 -18.51 10.07 -6.35
N PRO A 216 -18.79 8.99 -7.10
CA PRO A 216 -19.74 7.98 -6.65
C PRO A 216 -19.22 7.27 -5.40
N VAL A 217 -20.12 6.92 -4.49
CA VAL A 217 -19.80 6.13 -3.29
C VAL A 217 -19.45 4.70 -3.70
N ALA A 218 -18.30 4.20 -3.25
CA ALA A 218 -17.88 2.82 -3.48
C ALA A 218 -18.55 1.87 -2.48
N THR A 219 -19.14 0.77 -2.96
CA THR A 219 -19.74 -0.27 -2.10
C THR A 219 -19.27 -1.66 -2.51
N ALA A 220 -19.15 -2.57 -1.52
CA ALA A 220 -18.87 -3.97 -1.77
C ALA A 220 -20.09 -4.60 -2.47
N GLY A 221 -19.93 -4.99 -3.74
CA GLY A 221 -21.05 -5.38 -4.61
C GLY A 221 -21.16 -4.57 -5.90
N ASN A 222 -20.15 -3.75 -6.19
CA ASN A 222 -20.02 -2.94 -7.41
C ASN A 222 -19.99 -3.81 -8.68
N THR A 223 -21.15 -4.28 -9.11
CA THR A 223 -21.35 -4.68 -10.50
C THR A 223 -21.45 -3.40 -11.31
N ASN A 224 -20.80 -3.34 -12.48
CA ASN A 224 -20.64 -2.17 -13.35
C ASN A 224 -21.94 -1.44 -13.78
N LYS A 225 -23.10 -1.81 -13.22
CA LYS A 225 -24.42 -1.29 -13.56
C LYS A 225 -24.98 -0.31 -12.54
N ASN A 226 -24.60 -0.37 -11.24
CA ASN A 226 -25.05 0.60 -10.23
C ASN A 226 -24.14 0.60 -8.97
N PRO A 227 -23.20 1.55 -8.79
CA PRO A 227 -22.33 1.62 -7.61
C PRO A 227 -23.08 1.88 -6.29
N SER A 228 -24.36 2.24 -6.41
CA SER A 228 -25.26 2.69 -5.34
C SER A 228 -26.32 1.66 -4.92
N SER A 229 -26.43 0.51 -5.60
CA SER A 229 -27.54 -0.44 -5.37
C SER A 229 -27.49 -1.19 -4.04
N GLY A 230 -26.35 -1.12 -3.32
CA GLY A 230 -26.18 -1.76 -2.01
C GLY A 230 -26.60 -0.92 -0.80
N ILE A 231 -26.97 0.35 -0.99
CA ILE A 231 -27.28 1.27 0.11
C ILE A 231 -28.78 1.29 0.35
N LEU A 232 -29.19 0.81 1.52
CA LEU A 232 -30.60 0.75 1.94
C LEU A 232 -31.03 2.04 2.64
N GLY A 233 -32.32 2.38 2.57
CA GLY A 233 -32.94 3.46 3.35
C GLY A 233 -33.69 4.50 2.51
N GLU A 234 -34.60 5.23 3.15
CA GLU A 234 -35.54 6.15 2.49
C GLU A 234 -35.05 7.61 2.42
N GLY A 235 -33.87 7.89 2.99
CA GLY A 235 -33.36 9.26 3.06
C GLY A 235 -32.24 9.58 2.08
N ARG A 236 -31.98 10.89 1.93
CA ARG A 236 -31.01 11.43 0.96
C ARG A 236 -29.63 11.72 1.53
N CYS A 237 -29.42 11.57 2.85
CA CYS A 237 -28.13 11.77 3.50
C CYS A 237 -27.55 10.45 3.97
N LEU A 238 -26.25 10.25 3.72
CA LEU A 238 -25.57 8.99 3.96
C LEU A 238 -24.93 8.96 5.34
N ARG A 239 -25.20 7.91 6.10
CA ARG A 239 -24.52 7.62 7.35
C ARG A 239 -23.91 6.22 7.36
N LEU A 240 -22.89 6.06 8.18
CA LEU A 240 -22.43 4.78 8.68
C LEU A 240 -23.36 4.35 9.81
N ALA A 241 -24.13 3.29 9.55
CA ALA A 241 -25.11 2.73 10.45
C ALA A 241 -24.55 1.54 11.21
N TYR A 242 -24.65 1.55 12.53
CA TYR A 242 -24.33 0.40 13.34
C TYR A 242 -25.46 -0.62 13.30
N ASP A 243 -25.15 -1.84 12.87
CA ASP A 243 -26.05 -2.99 12.97
C ASP A 243 -25.72 -3.78 14.25
N PRO A 244 -26.62 -3.80 15.25
CA PRO A 244 -26.37 -4.54 16.49
C PRO A 244 -26.36 -6.05 16.30
N ALA A 245 -27.04 -6.59 15.27
CA ALA A 245 -27.11 -8.02 15.02
C ALA A 245 -25.79 -8.54 14.44
N LEU A 246 -25.24 -7.82 13.46
CA LEU A 246 -23.99 -8.17 12.79
C LEU A 246 -22.74 -7.54 13.45
N ARG A 247 -22.95 -6.65 14.44
CA ARG A 247 -21.90 -5.84 15.09
C ARG A 247 -21.00 -5.13 14.07
N SER A 248 -21.57 -4.78 12.92
CA SER A 248 -20.86 -4.21 11.78
C SER A 248 -21.46 -2.86 11.42
N TYR A 249 -20.73 -2.14 10.57
CA TYR A 249 -21.15 -0.84 10.07
C TYR A 249 -21.44 -0.94 8.58
N ASN A 250 -22.61 -0.45 8.18
CA ASN A 250 -23.04 -0.44 6.79
C ASN A 250 -23.52 0.96 6.41
N TYR A 251 -23.41 1.31 5.13
CA TYR A 251 -23.98 2.54 4.64
C TYR A 251 -25.51 2.49 4.61
N LYS A 252 -26.15 3.53 5.13
CA LYS A 252 -27.61 3.67 5.13
C LYS A 252 -28.02 5.09 4.76
N GLY A 253 -29.02 5.21 3.89
CA GLY A 253 -29.67 6.47 3.56
C GLY A 253 -30.71 6.83 4.61
N THR A 254 -30.59 8.02 5.20
CA THR A 254 -31.53 8.52 6.22
C THR A 254 -31.87 9.98 6.03
N ASP A 255 -32.98 10.42 6.64
CA ASP A 255 -33.41 11.81 6.58
C ASP A 255 -32.30 12.71 7.14
N CYS A 256 -31.96 13.73 6.35
CA CYS A 256 -30.90 14.69 6.63
C CYS A 256 -31.14 15.50 7.90
N SER A 257 -32.40 15.59 8.35
CA SER A 257 -32.81 16.34 9.53
C SER A 257 -32.51 15.62 10.86
N ILE A 258 -32.22 14.31 10.80
CA ILE A 258 -31.90 13.52 12.00
C ILE A 258 -30.53 13.92 12.54
N ARG A 259 -30.40 13.89 13.87
CA ARG A 259 -29.15 14.25 14.53
C ARG A 259 -28.34 12.99 14.80
N TYR A 260 -27.12 12.93 14.23
CA TYR A 260 -26.16 11.87 14.50
C TYR A 260 -24.80 12.45 14.88
N SER A 261 -23.93 11.57 15.39
CA SER A 261 -22.49 11.84 15.44
C SER A 261 -21.97 12.02 14.01
N TYR A 262 -20.80 12.60 13.81
CA TYR A 262 -20.28 12.86 12.46
C TYR A 262 -18.76 12.79 12.40
N ILE A 263 -18.26 12.49 11.21
CA ILE A 263 -16.82 12.34 10.96
C ILE A 263 -16.42 13.43 9.97
N CYS A 264 -15.39 14.19 10.33
CA CYS A 264 -14.77 15.14 9.43
C CYS A 264 -13.44 14.58 8.92
N GLU A 265 -13.06 14.97 7.71
CA GLU A 265 -11.82 14.59 7.04
C GLU A 265 -11.10 15.84 6.55
N ILE A 266 -9.79 15.88 6.76
CA ILE A 266 -8.93 16.85 6.10
C ILE A 266 -8.74 16.37 4.68
N GLN A 267 -9.18 17.18 3.72
CA GLN A 267 -8.73 17.00 2.35
C GLN A 267 -7.24 17.27 2.34
N GLU A 268 -6.44 16.23 2.09
CA GLU A 268 -5.06 16.46 1.69
C GLU A 268 -5.11 17.36 0.48
N ASN A 269 -4.64 18.60 0.66
CA ASN A 269 -4.38 19.51 -0.43
C ASN A 269 -3.13 19.01 -1.15
N SER A 270 -3.22 17.80 -1.71
CA SER A 270 -2.48 17.48 -2.91
C SER A 270 -2.81 18.62 -3.85
N SER A 271 -1.81 19.43 -4.14
CA SER A 271 -1.76 20.57 -5.05
C SER A 271 -2.59 20.39 -6.33
N SER A 272 -2.95 19.15 -6.71
CA SER A 272 -3.92 18.80 -7.74
C SER A 272 -5.30 19.50 -7.64
N ASN A 273 -5.89 19.67 -6.45
CA ASN A 273 -7.22 20.29 -6.31
C ASN A 273 -7.18 21.81 -6.46
N GLU A 274 -6.14 22.47 -5.95
CA GLU A 274 -5.87 23.89 -6.22
C GLU A 274 -5.46 24.13 -7.66
N ILE A 275 -4.62 23.29 -8.25
CA ILE A 275 -4.26 23.35 -9.68
C ILE A 275 -5.51 23.21 -10.57
N ARG A 276 -6.47 22.34 -10.22
CA ARG A 276 -7.75 22.22 -10.94
C ARG A 276 -8.63 23.47 -10.78
N ARG A 277 -8.67 24.08 -9.59
CA ARG A 277 -9.41 25.33 -9.36
C ARG A 277 -8.79 26.51 -10.12
N LEU A 278 -7.47 26.65 -10.08
CA LEU A 278 -6.71 27.65 -10.84
C LEU A 278 -6.80 27.41 -12.36
N GLY A 279 -6.79 26.15 -12.78
CA GLY A 279 -6.98 25.78 -14.19
C GLY A 279 -8.37 26.14 -14.72
N LYS A 280 -9.42 25.98 -13.90
CA LYS A 280 -10.79 26.42 -14.26
C LYS A 280 -10.92 27.95 -14.28
N SER A 281 -10.29 28.67 -13.34
CA SER A 281 -10.38 30.14 -13.34
C SER A 281 -9.65 30.78 -14.51
N ARG A 282 -8.53 30.22 -14.97
CA ARG A 282 -7.82 30.72 -16.16
C ARG A 282 -8.58 30.48 -17.47
N LYS A 283 -9.25 29.32 -17.64
CA LYS A 283 -10.06 29.05 -18.84
C LYS A 283 -11.23 30.02 -19.03
N ILE A 284 -11.82 30.49 -17.94
CA ILE A 284 -12.93 31.46 -17.99
C ILE A 284 -12.44 32.84 -18.44
N LEU A 285 -11.16 33.17 -18.21
CA LEU A 285 -10.56 34.44 -18.64
C LEU A 285 -10.07 34.42 -20.10
N ASP A 286 -9.72 33.24 -20.64
CA ASP A 286 -9.35 33.09 -22.05
C ASP A 286 -10.57 33.05 -22.99
N GLU A 287 -11.79 32.94 -22.46
CA GLU A 287 -13.06 32.95 -23.21
C GLU A 287 -13.77 34.33 -23.21
N LEU A 288 -13.12 35.39 -22.69
CA LEU A 288 -13.56 36.79 -22.72
C LEU A 288 -12.71 37.61 -23.68
#